data_AF-A0A5C7KB39-F1
#
_entry.id   AF-A0A5C7KB39-F1
#
_cell.length_a   1.000
_cell.length_b   1.000
_cell.length_c   1.000
_cell.angle_alpha   90.00
_cell.angle_beta   90.00
_cell.angle_gamma   90.00
#
_symmetry.space_group_name_H-M   'P 1'
#
loop_
_entity.id
_entity.type
_entity.pdbx_description
1 polymer ?
#
loop_
_entity_poly.entity_id
_entity_poly.type
_entity_poly.pdbx_seq_one_letter_code
_entity_poly.pdbx_strand_id
1 'polypeptide(L)'
;MSAAPNKQNLIVTGLTLFALVMVIAAYFSPIWWVSLTAPNYPKDAFPDGIRIHFHFDGVYNGCSPLAAGSRLKNEIIEKDLGHEDERYNPITDAKKDVNKGAQGLDCVHEMNTINHYVGMYPIATGGPVERHLAKFFFGMFAVMLIAFMLPKRKARVAVLAAGFTAVSAWMLVDQYMLGRLAEHMANYQHELGAYFKEPAVIAERTAFWTGIAHGGVIATLLLCVVLVVGVAKLRVFTLVLPLVPALLPIFFVGFYAAWLWHFGHHLHPMGAFTLKPFMPTVFGEGKVAQFSTFSYPYYGYAMLVAASLALLPALLIRRKQMQEGSVE
;
A
#
# COMPACT_ATOMS: atom_id res chain seq x y z
N MET A 1 5.56 -11.63 45.67
CA MET A 1 4.34 -10.80 45.72
C MET A 1 4.31 -9.91 44.48
N SER A 2 3.44 -10.20 43.51
CA SER A 2 3.30 -9.37 42.30
C SER A 2 2.51 -8.12 42.67
N ALA A 3 3.14 -6.95 42.65
CA ALA A 3 2.44 -5.68 42.86
C ALA A 3 1.36 -5.53 41.78
N ALA A 4 0.14 -5.17 42.18
CA ALA A 4 -0.97 -4.95 41.25
C ALA A 4 -0.56 -3.96 40.13
N PRO A 5 -0.95 -4.19 38.87
CA PRO A 5 -0.54 -3.35 37.76
C PRO A 5 -1.06 -1.92 37.95
N ASN A 6 -0.16 -0.93 37.84
CA ASN A 6 -0.50 0.50 37.86
C ASN A 6 -1.58 0.80 36.81
N LYS A 7 -2.68 1.45 37.23
CA LYS A 7 -3.82 1.83 36.37
C LYS A 7 -3.39 2.53 35.07
N GLN A 8 -2.38 3.40 35.13
CA GLN A 8 -1.85 4.07 33.93
C GLN A 8 -1.16 3.10 32.96
N ASN A 9 -0.47 2.08 33.46
CA ASN A 9 0.13 1.04 32.60
C ASN A 9 -0.95 0.22 31.89
N LEU A 10 -2.07 -0.06 32.56
CA LEU A 10 -3.22 -0.73 31.94
C LEU A 10 -3.83 0.12 30.82
N ILE A 11 -3.97 1.43 31.05
CA ILE A 11 -4.48 2.36 30.02
C ILE A 11 -3.54 2.40 28.81
N VAL A 12 -2.23 2.57 29.03
CA VAL A 12 -1.24 2.56 27.94
C VAL A 12 -1.28 1.25 27.16
N THR A 13 -1.38 0.12 27.87
CA THR A 13 -1.48 -1.21 27.25
C THR A 13 -2.75 -1.34 26.42
N GLY A 14 -3.90 -0.96 26.97
CA GLY A 14 -5.19 -1.04 26.27
C GLY A 14 -5.24 -0.19 25.00
N LEU A 15 -4.79 1.07 25.08
CA LEU A 15 -4.70 1.97 23.92
C LEU A 15 -3.73 1.45 22.86
N THR A 16 -2.57 0.94 23.29
CA THR A 16 -1.55 0.41 22.37
C THR A 16 -2.02 -0.87 21.70
N LEU A 17 -2.72 -1.76 22.43
CA LEU A 17 -3.29 -2.99 21.88
C LEU A 17 -4.39 -2.69 20.86
N PHE A 18 -5.28 -1.74 21.17
CA PHE A 18 -6.27 -1.27 20.21
C PHE A 18 -5.61 -0.73 18.94
N ALA A 19 -4.59 0.12 19.08
CA ALA A 19 -3.84 0.65 17.95
C ALA A 19 -3.13 -0.44 17.15
N LEU A 20 -2.56 -1.45 17.81
CA LEU A 20 -1.92 -2.59 17.15
C LEU A 20 -2.93 -3.34 16.26
N VAL A 21 -4.12 -3.62 16.77
CA VAL A 21 -5.19 -4.27 15.97
C VAL A 21 -5.58 -3.40 14.79
N MET A 22 -5.75 -2.09 14.98
CA MET A 22 -6.09 -1.17 13.91
C MET A 22 -5.00 -1.08 12.84
N VAL A 23 -3.72 -1.02 13.23
CA VAL A 23 -2.58 -1.01 12.29
C VAL A 23 -2.52 -2.31 11.50
N ILE A 24 -2.67 -3.47 12.14
CA ILE A 24 -2.69 -4.76 11.42
C ILE A 24 -3.88 -4.83 10.47
N ALA A 25 -5.08 -4.45 10.92
CA ALA A 25 -6.28 -4.44 10.08
C ALA A 25 -6.15 -3.49 8.88
N ALA A 26 -5.47 -2.35 9.05
CA ALA A 26 -5.23 -1.38 7.99
C ALA A 26 -4.36 -1.94 6.85
N TYR A 27 -3.42 -2.85 7.15
CA TYR A 27 -2.58 -3.49 6.12
C TYR A 27 -3.42 -4.31 5.13
N PHE A 28 -4.44 -5.03 5.63
CA PHE A 28 -5.31 -5.89 4.83
C PHE A 28 -6.54 -5.17 4.27
N SER A 29 -6.72 -3.89 4.57
CA SER A 29 -7.88 -3.11 4.17
C SER A 29 -7.52 -2.13 3.05
N PRO A 30 -8.43 -1.84 2.11
CA PRO A 30 -8.20 -0.77 1.15
C PRO A 30 -8.05 0.55 1.88
N ILE A 31 -6.94 1.26 1.63
CA ILE A 31 -6.59 2.48 2.36
C ILE A 31 -7.14 3.73 1.68
N TRP A 32 -7.13 3.75 0.35
CA TRP A 32 -7.56 4.88 -0.45
C TRP A 32 -8.22 4.37 -1.72
N TRP A 33 -9.20 5.09 -2.25
CA TRP A 33 -9.79 4.75 -3.54
C TRP A 33 -9.71 5.93 -4.49
N VAL A 34 -9.54 5.62 -5.77
CA VAL A 34 -9.57 6.58 -6.85
C VAL A 34 -10.55 6.09 -7.90
N SER A 35 -11.30 7.01 -8.48
CA SER A 35 -12.16 6.73 -9.62
C SER A 35 -11.99 7.78 -10.72
N LEU A 36 -12.05 7.33 -11.97
CA LEU A 36 -12.15 8.18 -13.15
C LEU A 36 -13.51 8.00 -13.81
N THR A 37 -14.17 9.10 -14.14
CA THR A 37 -15.37 9.11 -14.98
C THR A 37 -15.15 9.97 -16.21
N ALA A 38 -15.74 9.57 -17.33
CA ALA A 38 -15.75 10.37 -18.55
C ALA A 38 -17.07 10.19 -19.32
N PRO A 39 -17.47 11.15 -20.18
CA PRO A 39 -18.71 11.06 -20.93
C PRO A 39 -18.85 9.79 -21.79
N ASN A 40 -17.73 9.26 -22.27
CA ASN A 40 -17.70 8.08 -23.13
C ASN A 40 -17.77 6.75 -22.36
N TYR A 41 -17.65 6.76 -21.03
CA TYR A 41 -17.78 5.57 -20.19
C TYR A 41 -19.22 5.42 -19.72
N PRO A 42 -19.92 4.34 -20.11
CA PRO A 42 -21.34 4.23 -19.88
C PRO A 42 -21.63 3.80 -18.42
N LYS A 43 -22.60 4.47 -17.79
CA LYS A 43 -22.89 4.32 -16.34
C LYS A 43 -23.50 2.97 -15.95
N ASP A 44 -24.08 2.25 -16.90
CA ASP A 44 -24.61 0.90 -16.70
C ASP A 44 -23.48 -0.13 -16.49
N ALA A 45 -22.29 0.14 -17.03
CA ALA A 45 -21.10 -0.68 -16.83
C ALA A 45 -20.18 -0.12 -15.74
N PHE A 46 -19.98 1.20 -15.70
CA PHE A 46 -19.13 1.87 -14.72
C PHE A 46 -19.94 2.84 -13.86
N PRO A 47 -20.83 2.37 -12.97
CA PRO A 47 -21.69 3.24 -12.17
C PRO A 47 -20.89 4.15 -11.23
N ASP A 48 -19.78 3.63 -10.70
CA ASP A 48 -18.85 4.34 -9.83
C ASP A 48 -17.63 4.90 -10.59
N GLY A 49 -17.64 4.84 -11.92
CA GLY A 49 -16.46 5.07 -12.77
C GLY A 49 -15.45 3.92 -12.75
N ILE A 50 -14.29 4.17 -13.34
CA ILE A 50 -13.14 3.24 -13.35
C ILE A 50 -12.47 3.34 -11.99
N ARG A 51 -12.94 2.51 -11.07
CA ARG A 51 -12.53 2.57 -9.66
C ARG A 51 -11.41 1.59 -9.36
N ILE A 52 -10.38 2.07 -8.69
CA ILE A 52 -9.29 1.27 -8.13
C ILE A 52 -9.15 1.52 -6.63
N HIS A 53 -8.62 0.50 -5.95
CA HIS A 53 -8.32 0.53 -4.53
C HIS A 53 -6.82 0.43 -4.30
N PHE A 54 -6.27 1.42 -3.60
CA PHE A 54 -4.91 1.33 -3.08
C PHE A 54 -4.92 0.54 -1.78
N HIS A 55 -3.96 -0.36 -1.65
CA HIS A 55 -3.59 -1.07 -0.45
C HIS A 55 -2.10 -0.84 -0.17
N PHE A 56 -1.62 -1.27 1.00
CA PHE A 56 -0.20 -1.16 1.34
C PHE A 56 0.70 -2.07 0.50
N ASP A 57 0.17 -3.16 -0.03
CA ASP A 57 0.86 -4.13 -0.87
C ASP A 57 0.54 -3.98 -2.37
N GLY A 58 -0.58 -3.34 -2.71
CA GLY A 58 -1.19 -3.51 -4.03
C GLY A 58 -2.03 -2.35 -4.53
N VAL A 59 -2.35 -2.42 -5.82
CA VAL A 59 -3.50 -1.72 -6.42
C VAL A 59 -4.45 -2.80 -6.88
N TYR A 60 -5.72 -2.71 -6.47
CA TYR A 60 -6.72 -3.73 -6.69
C TYR A 60 -7.94 -3.17 -7.43
N ASN A 61 -8.64 -4.06 -8.13
CA ASN A 61 -9.87 -3.72 -8.83
C ASN A 61 -10.95 -3.25 -7.84
N GLY A 62 -11.58 -2.11 -8.12
CA GLY A 62 -12.67 -1.54 -7.34
C GLY A 62 -13.99 -1.44 -8.09
N CYS A 63 -14.06 -2.03 -9.29
CA CYS A 63 -15.28 -2.01 -10.08
C CYS A 63 -16.29 -3.06 -9.61
N SER A 64 -17.55 -2.64 -9.61
CA SER A 64 -18.68 -3.50 -9.30
C SER A 64 -18.99 -4.41 -10.51
N PRO A 65 -19.58 -5.60 -10.29
CA PRO A 65 -20.06 -6.43 -11.37
C PRO A 65 -21.04 -5.68 -12.28
N LEU A 66 -21.02 -6.00 -13.59
CA LEU A 66 -21.91 -5.39 -14.58
C LEU A 66 -23.38 -5.56 -14.20
N ALA A 67 -24.16 -4.49 -14.32
CA ALA A 67 -25.60 -4.54 -14.09
C ALA A 67 -26.27 -5.54 -15.05
N ALA A 68 -27.34 -6.20 -14.59
CA ALA A 68 -27.99 -7.28 -15.34
C ALA A 68 -28.52 -6.87 -16.73
N GLY A 69 -28.78 -5.58 -16.96
CA GLY A 69 -29.21 -5.03 -18.25
C GLY A 69 -28.13 -4.23 -19.00
N SER A 70 -26.86 -4.29 -18.58
CA SER A 70 -25.80 -3.56 -19.28
C SER A 70 -25.56 -4.14 -20.67
N ARG A 71 -25.47 -3.26 -21.67
CA ARG A 71 -25.16 -3.67 -23.06
C ARG A 71 -23.82 -4.40 -23.15
N LEU A 72 -22.87 -4.00 -22.31
CA LEU A 72 -21.52 -4.56 -22.24
C LEU A 72 -21.49 -5.97 -21.65
N LYS A 73 -22.52 -6.41 -20.93
CA LYS A 73 -22.61 -7.79 -20.41
C LYS A 73 -22.68 -8.85 -21.52
N ASN A 74 -23.13 -8.46 -22.71
CA ASN A 74 -23.24 -9.33 -23.88
C ASN A 74 -22.13 -9.07 -24.93
N GLU A 75 -21.32 -8.01 -24.74
CA GLU A 75 -20.25 -7.60 -25.69
C GLU A 75 -18.84 -7.82 -25.13
N ILE A 76 -18.66 -7.72 -23.80
CA ILE A 76 -17.40 -8.04 -23.13
C ILE A 76 -17.38 -9.55 -22.93
N ILE A 77 -16.60 -10.22 -23.77
CA ILE A 77 -16.24 -11.62 -23.58
C ILE A 77 -14.97 -11.58 -22.73
N GLU A 78 -15.11 -11.68 -21.41
CA GLU A 78 -13.96 -11.64 -20.51
C GLU A 78 -12.97 -12.78 -20.77
N LYS A 79 -13.45 -13.89 -21.36
CA LYS A 79 -12.62 -14.99 -21.84
C LYS A 79 -11.75 -14.66 -23.06
N ASP A 80 -12.10 -13.66 -23.88
CA ASP A 80 -11.33 -13.29 -25.08
C ASP A 80 -10.08 -12.46 -24.74
N LEU A 81 -9.95 -11.99 -23.50
CA LEU A 81 -8.75 -11.29 -22.99
C LEU A 81 -7.66 -12.26 -22.51
N GLY A 82 -8.00 -13.53 -22.26
CA GLY A 82 -7.04 -14.58 -21.91
C GLY A 82 -6.52 -15.29 -23.17
N HIS A 83 -5.21 -15.56 -23.23
CA HIS A 83 -4.62 -16.35 -24.33
C HIS A 83 -4.90 -17.87 -24.23
N GLU A 84 -5.65 -18.31 -23.21
CA GLU A 84 -5.87 -19.72 -22.90
C GLU A 84 -7.20 -20.29 -23.43
N ASP A 85 -8.15 -19.43 -23.80
CA ASP A 85 -9.49 -19.83 -24.27
C ASP A 85 -9.69 -19.56 -25.77
N GLU A 86 -10.47 -20.42 -26.45
CA GLU A 86 -10.83 -20.20 -27.86
C GLU A 86 -11.71 -18.95 -28.01
N ARG A 87 -11.30 -18.06 -28.93
CA ARG A 87 -11.99 -16.80 -29.23
C ARG A 87 -13.44 -17.05 -29.63
N TYR A 88 -14.38 -16.33 -29.02
CA TYR A 88 -15.81 -16.48 -29.29
C TYR A 88 -16.16 -16.33 -30.78
N ASN A 89 -16.91 -17.31 -31.30
CA ASN A 89 -17.45 -17.24 -32.65
C ASN A 89 -18.97 -16.99 -32.62
N PRO A 90 -19.45 -15.84 -33.12
CA PRO A 90 -20.85 -15.43 -33.04
C PRO A 90 -21.84 -16.32 -33.81
N ILE A 91 -21.34 -17.21 -34.69
CA ILE A 91 -22.18 -18.14 -35.47
C ILE A 91 -22.27 -19.49 -34.75
N THR A 92 -21.16 -20.00 -34.20
CA THR A 92 -21.09 -21.34 -33.59
C THR A 92 -21.36 -21.36 -32.09
N ASP A 93 -21.12 -20.24 -31.39
CA ASP A 93 -21.26 -20.14 -29.94
C ASP A 93 -22.51 -19.37 -29.51
N ALA A 94 -23.45 -19.11 -30.41
CA ALA A 94 -24.65 -18.28 -30.16
C ALA A 94 -25.57 -18.75 -29.00
N LYS A 95 -25.40 -19.98 -28.52
CA LYS A 95 -26.13 -20.55 -27.36
C LYS A 95 -25.24 -20.82 -26.14
N LYS A 96 -23.95 -20.48 -26.22
CA LYS A 96 -22.94 -20.72 -25.19
C LYS A 96 -22.87 -19.49 -24.30
N ASP A 97 -23.06 -19.67 -22.99
CA ASP A 97 -22.80 -18.62 -22.02
C ASP A 97 -21.28 -18.45 -21.85
N VAL A 98 -20.69 -17.64 -22.72
CA VAL A 98 -19.24 -17.36 -22.73
C VAL A 98 -18.74 -16.56 -21.54
N ASN A 99 -19.66 -15.95 -20.79
CA ASN A 99 -19.36 -15.15 -19.60
C ASN A 99 -19.53 -15.95 -18.30
N LYS A 100 -19.73 -17.27 -18.39
CA LYS A 100 -19.81 -18.14 -17.21
C LYS A 100 -18.45 -18.22 -16.52
N GLY A 101 -18.28 -17.43 -15.46
CA GLY A 101 -17.04 -17.34 -14.67
C GLY A 101 -16.14 -16.15 -15.01
N ALA A 102 -16.63 -15.24 -15.85
CA ALA A 102 -16.04 -13.93 -16.12
C ALA A 102 -15.85 -13.14 -14.79
N GLN A 103 -14.63 -12.67 -14.52
CA GLN A 103 -14.20 -11.96 -13.32
C GLN A 103 -14.61 -10.47 -13.26
N GLY A 104 -15.68 -10.03 -13.92
CA GLY A 104 -16.10 -8.63 -13.88
C GLY A 104 -15.13 -7.65 -14.56
N LEU A 105 -15.53 -6.38 -14.66
CA LEU A 105 -14.70 -5.34 -15.28
C LEU A 105 -13.36 -5.18 -14.53
N ASP A 106 -12.23 -5.34 -15.23
CA ASP A 106 -10.90 -5.04 -14.69
C ASP A 106 -10.58 -3.54 -14.82
N CYS A 107 -10.92 -2.79 -13.77
CA CYS A 107 -10.65 -1.36 -13.76
C CYS A 107 -9.19 -0.98 -13.50
N VAL A 108 -8.33 -1.93 -13.08
CA VAL A 108 -6.89 -1.68 -13.05
C VAL A 108 -6.35 -1.67 -14.48
N HIS A 109 -6.78 -2.62 -15.30
CA HIS A 109 -6.44 -2.65 -16.72
C HIS A 109 -6.93 -1.38 -17.45
N GLU A 110 -8.20 -1.01 -17.28
CA GLU A 110 -8.75 0.20 -17.91
C GLU A 110 -8.03 1.49 -17.48
N MET A 111 -7.70 1.60 -16.18
CA MET A 111 -6.90 2.70 -15.66
C MET A 111 -5.51 2.75 -16.30
N ASN A 112 -4.84 1.61 -16.44
CA ASN A 112 -3.52 1.53 -17.06
C ASN A 112 -3.56 1.84 -18.56
N THR A 113 -4.62 1.43 -19.24
CA THR A 113 -4.87 1.79 -20.64
C THR A 113 -4.99 3.30 -20.79
N ILE A 114 -5.78 3.97 -19.94
CA ILE A 114 -5.88 5.44 -19.93
C ILE A 114 -4.53 6.08 -19.62
N ASN A 115 -3.82 5.59 -18.59
CA ASN A 115 -2.50 6.10 -18.21
C ASN A 115 -1.53 6.05 -19.40
N HIS A 116 -1.47 4.92 -20.10
CA HIS A 116 -0.65 4.77 -21.30
C HIS A 116 -0.98 5.82 -22.37
N TYR A 117 -2.27 6.06 -22.66
CA TYR A 117 -2.69 7.06 -23.64
C TYR A 117 -2.24 8.49 -23.30
N VAL A 118 -2.12 8.83 -22.01
CA VAL A 118 -1.64 10.15 -21.56
C VAL A 118 -0.16 10.17 -21.20
N GLY A 119 0.56 9.07 -21.44
CA GLY A 119 1.99 8.93 -21.13
C GLY A 119 2.30 8.65 -19.67
N MET A 120 1.31 8.42 -18.80
CA MET A 120 1.57 7.94 -17.44
C MET A 120 1.97 6.47 -17.45
N TYR A 121 2.89 6.09 -16.55
CA TYR A 121 3.25 4.69 -16.35
C TYR A 121 2.10 3.90 -15.69
N PRO A 122 2.05 2.56 -15.84
CA PRO A 122 1.05 1.73 -15.19
C PRO A 122 1.03 1.96 -13.68
N ILE A 123 -0.17 1.98 -13.09
CA ILE A 123 -0.35 2.35 -11.69
C ILE A 123 0.37 1.37 -10.74
N ALA A 124 0.52 0.12 -11.17
CA ALA A 124 1.23 -0.94 -10.45
C ALA A 124 2.74 -0.66 -10.30
N THR A 125 3.34 0.21 -11.12
CA THR A 125 4.78 0.54 -11.03
C THR A 125 5.08 1.62 -9.98
N GLY A 126 4.05 2.14 -9.30
CA GLY A 126 4.21 3.09 -8.20
C GLY A 126 4.64 2.39 -6.92
N GLY A 127 5.56 3.00 -6.16
CA GLY A 127 6.06 2.45 -4.90
C GLY A 127 6.78 1.10 -5.05
N PRO A 128 7.75 0.96 -5.98
CA PRO A 128 8.39 -0.32 -6.28
C PRO A 128 9.16 -0.91 -5.09
N VAL A 129 9.52 -0.09 -4.10
CA VAL A 129 10.24 -0.54 -2.89
C VAL A 129 9.30 -0.60 -1.70
N GLU A 130 8.53 0.46 -1.46
CA GLU A 130 7.73 0.64 -0.26
C GLU A 130 6.58 -0.36 -0.18
N ARG A 131 5.89 -0.64 -1.30
CA ARG A 131 4.80 -1.63 -1.31
C ARG A 131 5.29 -3.04 -1.07
N HIS A 132 6.44 -3.37 -1.66
CA HIS A 132 7.06 -4.68 -1.50
C HIS A 132 7.56 -4.92 -0.08
N LEU A 133 8.16 -3.90 0.54
CA LEU A 133 8.67 -3.96 1.90
C LEU A 133 7.60 -3.69 2.97
N ALA A 134 6.40 -3.26 2.60
CA ALA A 134 5.34 -2.86 3.51
C ALA A 134 5.07 -3.91 4.59
N LYS A 135 4.95 -5.20 4.22
CA LYS A 135 4.68 -6.29 5.18
C LYS A 135 5.71 -6.36 6.32
N PHE A 136 6.98 -6.06 6.03
CA PHE A 136 8.04 -6.03 7.05
C PHE A 136 7.96 -4.78 7.90
N PHE A 137 7.63 -3.62 7.32
CA PHE A 137 7.38 -2.40 8.09
C PHE A 137 6.22 -2.57 9.07
N PHE A 138 5.12 -3.21 8.65
CA PHE A 138 4.01 -3.55 9.56
C PHE A 138 4.42 -4.56 10.65
N GLY A 139 5.25 -5.55 10.31
CA GLY A 139 5.87 -6.43 11.29
C GLY A 139 6.73 -5.67 12.31
N MET A 140 7.52 -4.70 11.86
CA MET A 140 8.30 -3.82 12.74
C MET A 140 7.40 -2.98 13.64
N PHE A 141 6.37 -2.34 13.09
CA PHE A 141 5.42 -1.55 13.88
C PHE A 141 4.74 -2.41 14.95
N ALA A 142 4.36 -3.65 14.62
CA ALA A 142 3.82 -4.58 15.60
C ALA A 142 4.80 -4.83 16.76
N VAL A 143 6.06 -5.14 16.46
CA VAL A 143 7.11 -5.33 17.47
C VAL A 143 7.33 -4.06 18.31
N MET A 144 7.34 -2.88 17.69
CA MET A 144 7.47 -1.59 18.37
C MET A 144 6.34 -1.35 19.37
N LEU A 145 5.09 -1.60 18.95
CA LEU A 145 3.91 -1.43 19.80
C LEU A 145 3.88 -2.46 20.93
N ILE A 146 4.22 -3.73 20.66
CA ILE A 146 4.32 -4.77 21.70
C ILE A 146 5.36 -4.39 22.75
N ALA A 147 6.52 -3.92 22.32
CA ALA A 147 7.56 -3.48 23.23
C ALA A 147 7.16 -2.23 24.04
N PHE A 148 6.41 -1.30 23.46
CA PHE A 148 5.95 -0.09 24.14
C PHE A 148 4.97 -0.36 25.30
N MET A 149 4.20 -1.46 25.22
CA MET A 149 3.33 -1.90 26.32
C MET A 149 4.14 -2.25 27.58
N LEU A 150 5.40 -2.67 27.42
CA LEU A 150 6.24 -3.12 28.53
C LEU A 150 6.85 -1.93 29.31
N PRO A 151 6.57 -1.80 30.61
CA PRO A 151 7.12 -0.72 31.42
C PRO A 151 8.62 -0.89 31.63
N LYS A 152 9.07 -2.11 31.92
CA LYS A 152 10.47 -2.41 32.26
C LYS A 152 11.37 -2.41 31.02
N ARG A 153 12.44 -1.62 31.05
CA ARG A 153 13.43 -1.45 29.98
C ARG A 153 14.06 -2.76 29.56
N LYS A 154 14.48 -3.60 30.51
CA LYS A 154 15.10 -4.90 30.18
C LYS A 154 14.16 -5.79 29.38
N ALA A 155 12.89 -5.88 29.79
CA ALA A 155 11.87 -6.63 29.08
C ALA A 155 11.56 -6.01 27.70
N ARG A 156 11.42 -4.68 27.66
CA ARG A 156 11.20 -3.92 26.42
C ARG A 156 12.30 -4.15 25.38
N VAL A 157 13.57 -4.02 25.79
CA VAL A 157 14.73 -4.24 24.92
C VAL A 157 14.81 -5.70 24.47
N ALA A 158 14.57 -6.66 25.37
CA ALA A 158 14.57 -8.08 25.01
C ALA A 158 13.50 -8.41 23.95
N VAL A 159 12.28 -7.88 24.11
CA VAL A 159 11.20 -8.07 23.13
C VAL A 159 11.50 -7.38 21.81
N LEU A 160 12.04 -6.15 21.81
CA LEU A 160 12.48 -5.49 20.58
C LEU A 160 13.55 -6.29 19.85
N ALA A 161 14.59 -6.74 20.57
CA ALA A 161 15.68 -7.49 19.98
C ALA A 161 15.20 -8.81 19.38
N ALA A 162 14.39 -9.58 20.11
CA ALA A 162 13.82 -10.83 19.63
C ALA A 162 12.88 -10.61 18.43
N GLY A 163 11.96 -9.65 18.54
CA GLY A 163 10.99 -9.35 17.50
C GLY A 163 11.64 -8.83 16.21
N PHE A 164 12.58 -7.89 16.30
CA PHE A 164 13.29 -7.41 15.12
C PHE A 164 14.25 -8.43 14.54
N THR A 165 14.83 -9.33 15.34
CA THR A 165 15.58 -10.47 14.79
C THR A 165 14.65 -11.38 13.98
N ALA A 166 13.44 -11.67 14.47
CA ALA A 166 12.46 -12.45 13.73
C ALA A 166 12.01 -11.76 12.44
N VAL A 167 11.70 -10.46 12.48
CA VAL A 167 11.34 -9.69 11.28
C VAL A 167 12.49 -9.62 10.28
N SER A 168 13.73 -9.41 10.76
CA SER A 168 14.92 -9.36 9.90
C SER A 168 15.19 -10.70 9.23
N ALA A 169 15.08 -11.80 9.99
CA ALA A 169 15.21 -13.15 9.45
C ALA A 169 14.12 -13.45 8.42
N TRP A 170 12.86 -13.13 8.73
CA TRP A 170 11.75 -13.28 7.79
C TRP A 170 11.99 -12.48 6.51
N MET A 171 12.43 -11.23 6.62
CA MET A 171 12.75 -10.38 5.47
C MET A 171 13.87 -10.97 4.62
N LEU A 172 14.97 -11.41 5.22
CA LEU A 172 16.08 -11.99 4.45
C LEU A 172 15.68 -13.30 3.75
N VAL A 173 14.93 -14.17 4.43
CA VAL A 173 14.42 -15.42 3.86
C VAL A 173 13.47 -15.12 2.70
N ASP A 174 12.47 -14.26 2.90
CA ASP A 174 11.48 -13.94 1.89
C ASP A 174 12.10 -13.26 0.66
N GLN A 175 12.98 -12.28 0.88
CA GLN A 175 13.54 -11.47 -0.20
C GLN A 175 14.58 -12.21 -1.02
N TYR A 176 15.47 -12.97 -0.37
CA TYR A 176 16.64 -13.57 -1.02
C TYR A 176 16.57 -15.09 -1.14
N MET A 177 16.10 -15.80 -0.10
CA MET A 177 16.04 -17.27 -0.15
C MET A 177 14.84 -17.77 -0.96
N LEU A 178 13.70 -17.11 -0.83
CA LEU A 178 12.49 -17.39 -1.62
C LEU A 178 12.44 -16.59 -2.94
N GLY A 179 13.41 -15.71 -3.18
CA GLY A 179 13.53 -14.95 -4.43
C GLY A 179 12.42 -13.92 -4.68
N ARG A 180 11.63 -13.53 -3.67
CA ARG A 180 10.47 -12.63 -3.85
C ARG A 180 10.88 -11.23 -4.33
N LEU A 181 12.08 -10.76 -4.02
CA LEU A 181 12.58 -9.50 -4.55
C LEU A 181 12.82 -9.59 -6.06
N ALA A 182 13.44 -10.67 -6.52
CA ALA A 182 13.68 -10.89 -7.95
C ALA A 182 12.36 -11.05 -8.72
N GLU A 183 11.41 -11.80 -8.17
CA GLU A 183 10.06 -11.95 -8.73
C GLU A 183 9.34 -10.59 -8.84
N HIS A 184 9.37 -9.79 -7.78
CA HIS A 184 8.74 -8.47 -7.77
C HIS A 184 9.38 -7.51 -8.79
N MET A 185 10.71 -7.52 -8.94
CA MET A 185 11.39 -6.70 -9.96
C MET A 185 11.11 -7.20 -11.38
N ALA A 186 10.98 -8.52 -11.58
CA ALA A 186 10.55 -9.08 -12.86
C ALA A 186 9.12 -8.66 -13.22
N ASN A 187 8.21 -8.67 -12.24
CA ASN A 187 6.84 -8.17 -12.43
C ASN A 187 6.83 -6.67 -12.72
N TYR A 188 7.63 -5.87 -12.00
CA TYR A 188 7.79 -4.44 -12.28
C TYR A 188 8.26 -4.17 -13.72
N GLN A 189 9.25 -4.94 -14.19
CA GLN A 189 9.73 -4.88 -15.56
C GLN A 189 8.65 -5.29 -16.58
N HIS A 190 7.90 -6.34 -16.28
CA HIS A 190 6.78 -6.80 -17.10
C HIS A 190 5.70 -5.72 -17.24
N GLU A 191 5.27 -5.12 -16.13
CA GLU A 191 4.28 -4.04 -16.13
C GLU A 191 4.72 -2.85 -16.98
N LEU A 192 5.98 -2.41 -16.85
CA LEU A 192 6.52 -1.35 -17.72
C LEU A 192 6.52 -1.75 -19.20
N GLY A 193 6.87 -3.00 -19.49
CA GLY A 193 6.94 -3.54 -20.85
C GLY A 193 5.60 -3.81 -21.51
N ALA A 194 4.51 -3.91 -20.74
CA ALA A 194 3.18 -4.16 -21.26
C ALA A 194 2.67 -3.01 -22.16
N TYR A 195 3.09 -1.78 -21.86
CA TYR A 195 2.63 -0.57 -22.55
C TYR A 195 3.74 0.20 -23.27
N PHE A 196 5.02 0.03 -22.88
CA PHE A 196 6.15 0.75 -23.48
C PHE A 196 7.15 -0.21 -24.13
N LYS A 197 7.45 0.00 -25.41
CA LYS A 197 8.33 -0.89 -26.21
C LYS A 197 9.80 -0.46 -26.20
N GLU A 198 10.37 -0.25 -25.02
CA GLU A 198 11.77 0.19 -24.85
C GLU A 198 12.54 -0.70 -23.88
N PRO A 199 12.93 -1.92 -24.30
CA PRO A 199 13.45 -2.94 -23.38
C PRO A 199 14.76 -2.52 -22.69
N ALA A 200 15.63 -1.76 -23.36
CA ALA A 200 16.89 -1.28 -22.78
C ALA A 200 16.65 -0.28 -21.65
N VAL A 201 15.75 0.70 -21.86
CA VAL A 201 15.40 1.72 -20.87
C VAL A 201 14.68 1.10 -19.67
N ILE A 202 13.79 0.15 -19.94
CA ILE A 202 13.06 -0.57 -18.89
C ILE A 202 14.03 -1.42 -18.06
N ALA A 203 14.98 -2.11 -18.68
CA ALA A 203 15.98 -2.89 -17.97
C ALA A 203 16.87 -2.02 -17.08
N GLU A 204 17.33 -0.87 -17.57
CA GLU A 204 18.12 0.08 -16.77
C GLU A 204 17.32 0.62 -15.58
N ARG A 205 16.07 1.03 -15.80
CA ARG A 205 15.17 1.50 -14.73
C ARG A 205 14.90 0.41 -13.70
N THR A 206 14.70 -0.83 -14.14
CA THR A 206 14.48 -1.98 -13.25
C THR A 206 15.73 -2.26 -12.43
N ALA A 207 16.92 -2.22 -13.03
CA ALA A 207 18.18 -2.39 -12.32
C ALA A 207 18.40 -1.30 -11.26
N PHE A 208 18.07 -0.04 -11.58
CA PHE A 208 18.11 1.05 -10.61
C PHE A 208 17.22 0.77 -9.40
N TRP A 209 15.93 0.47 -9.63
CA TRP A 209 15.00 0.18 -8.53
C TRP A 209 15.32 -1.10 -7.77
N THR A 210 15.92 -2.10 -8.42
CA THR A 210 16.46 -3.29 -7.76
C THR A 210 17.56 -2.92 -6.78
N GLY A 211 18.48 -2.04 -7.18
CA GLY A 211 19.52 -1.49 -6.30
C GLY A 211 18.94 -0.73 -5.10
N ILE A 212 17.94 0.13 -5.34
CA ILE A 212 17.24 0.85 -4.26
C ILE A 212 16.50 -0.14 -3.34
N ALA A 213 15.89 -1.20 -3.88
CA ALA A 213 15.21 -2.22 -3.07
C ALA A 213 16.19 -2.95 -2.13
N HIS A 214 17.37 -3.33 -2.62
CA HIS A 214 18.45 -3.87 -1.77
C HIS A 214 18.91 -2.86 -0.72
N GLY A 215 19.07 -1.59 -1.10
CA GLY A 215 19.36 -0.50 -0.16
C GLY A 215 18.27 -0.35 0.91
N GLY A 216 17.00 -0.49 0.53
CA GLY A 216 15.84 -0.47 1.43
C GLY A 216 15.86 -1.62 2.45
N VAL A 217 16.21 -2.83 2.01
CA VAL A 217 16.39 -3.98 2.92
C VAL A 217 17.50 -3.69 3.93
N ILE A 218 18.67 -3.24 3.48
CA ILE A 218 19.80 -2.90 4.36
C ILE A 218 19.41 -1.78 5.35
N ALA A 219 18.77 -0.71 4.85
CA ALA A 219 18.32 0.40 5.68
C ALA A 219 17.33 -0.07 6.76
N THR A 220 16.45 -1.01 6.44
CA THR A 220 15.49 -1.60 7.37
C THR A 220 16.19 -2.41 8.47
N LEU A 221 17.20 -3.22 8.12
CA LEU A 221 18.02 -3.96 9.09
C LEU A 221 18.78 -3.02 10.02
N LEU A 222 19.40 -1.97 9.47
CA LEU A 222 20.10 -0.96 10.26
C LEU A 222 19.13 -0.20 11.19
N LEU A 223 17.95 0.14 10.69
CA LEU A 223 16.91 0.79 11.49
C LEU A 223 16.50 -0.08 12.69
N CYS A 224 16.30 -1.39 12.50
CA CYS A 224 16.05 -2.33 13.59
C CYS A 224 17.14 -2.26 14.68
N VAL A 225 18.42 -2.27 14.28
CA VAL A 225 19.55 -2.18 15.22
C VAL A 225 19.56 -0.83 15.94
N VAL A 226 19.40 0.28 15.21
CA VAL A 226 19.33 1.63 15.76
C VAL A 226 18.19 1.75 16.78
N LEU A 227 17.02 1.16 16.49
CA LEU A 227 15.89 1.20 17.40
C LEU A 227 16.17 0.42 18.70
N VAL A 228 16.76 -0.77 18.62
CA VAL A 228 17.14 -1.56 19.81
C VAL A 228 18.18 -0.80 20.64
N VAL A 229 19.27 -0.35 20.01
CA VAL A 229 20.35 0.37 20.71
C VAL A 229 19.85 1.68 21.29
N GLY A 230 19.02 2.41 20.55
CA GLY A 230 18.38 3.66 20.97
C GLY A 230 17.57 3.46 22.25
N VAL A 231 16.63 2.50 22.27
CA VAL A 231 15.84 2.19 23.48
C VAL A 231 16.74 1.63 24.60
N ALA A 232 17.78 0.88 24.25
CA ALA A 232 18.72 0.30 25.19
C ALA A 232 19.71 1.31 25.78
N LYS A 233 19.87 2.52 25.23
CA LYS A 233 20.81 3.54 25.74
C LYS A 233 20.13 4.82 26.20
N LEU A 234 19.08 5.25 25.51
CA LEU A 234 18.41 6.53 25.73
C LEU A 234 16.96 6.30 26.13
N ARG A 235 16.59 6.75 27.34
CA ARG A 235 15.22 6.56 27.86
C ARG A 235 14.17 7.17 26.93
N VAL A 236 14.39 8.40 26.47
CA VAL A 236 13.49 9.17 25.58
C VAL A 236 13.18 8.43 24.28
N PHE A 237 14.10 7.60 23.80
CA PHE A 237 13.95 6.84 22.57
C PHE A 237 12.79 5.82 22.64
N THR A 238 12.33 5.45 23.84
CA THR A 238 11.10 4.66 24.05
C THR A 238 9.86 5.32 23.42
N LEU A 239 9.81 6.65 23.37
CA LEU A 239 8.68 7.39 22.81
C LEU A 239 8.63 7.35 21.28
N VAL A 240 9.73 6.97 20.62
CA VAL A 240 9.76 6.74 19.16
C VAL A 240 8.89 5.54 18.78
N LEU A 241 8.81 4.52 19.65
CA LEU A 241 8.08 3.28 19.40
C LEU A 241 6.59 3.49 19.09
N PRO A 242 5.82 4.30 19.85
CA PRO A 242 4.45 4.65 19.49
C PRO A 242 4.37 5.83 18.52
N LEU A 243 5.35 6.75 18.51
CA LEU A 243 5.29 7.96 17.69
C LEU A 243 5.33 7.63 16.19
N VAL A 244 6.23 6.74 15.77
CA VAL A 244 6.38 6.40 14.35
C VAL A 244 5.10 5.76 13.79
N PRO A 245 4.51 4.72 14.43
CA PRO A 245 3.20 4.21 14.02
C PRO A 245 2.06 5.22 14.12
N ALA A 246 2.08 6.13 15.11
CA ALA A 246 1.06 7.18 15.22
C ALA A 246 1.10 8.18 14.05
N LEU A 247 2.25 8.34 13.39
CA LEU A 247 2.44 9.20 12.23
C LEU A 247 2.14 8.51 10.89
N LEU A 248 1.74 7.22 10.89
CA LEU A 248 1.41 6.49 9.66
C LEU A 248 0.39 7.17 8.74
N PRO A 249 -0.71 7.79 9.23
CA PRO A 249 -1.62 8.53 8.35
C PRO A 249 -0.90 9.63 7.56
N ILE A 250 0.01 10.36 8.21
CA ILE A 250 0.75 11.48 7.60
C ILE A 250 1.77 10.95 6.61
N PHE A 251 2.53 9.91 6.99
CA PHE A 251 3.48 9.28 6.09
C PHE A 251 2.77 8.71 4.86
N PHE A 252 1.65 8.02 5.03
CA PHE A 252 0.87 7.49 3.91
C PHE A 252 0.47 8.59 2.93
N VAL A 253 -0.16 9.67 3.39
CA VAL A 253 -0.59 10.78 2.50
C VAL A 253 0.62 11.43 1.81
N GLY A 254 1.72 11.63 2.54
CA GLY A 254 2.95 12.18 1.98
C GLY A 254 3.54 11.33 0.87
N PHE A 255 3.71 10.03 1.11
CA PHE A 255 4.22 9.09 0.11
C PHE A 255 3.27 8.93 -1.08
N TYR A 256 1.97 8.81 -0.82
CA TYR A 256 0.94 8.74 -1.85
C TYR A 256 0.98 9.99 -2.76
N ALA A 257 1.00 11.19 -2.19
CA ALA A 257 1.09 12.43 -2.95
C ALA A 257 2.41 12.55 -3.74
N ALA A 258 3.53 12.12 -3.16
CA ALA A 258 4.83 12.13 -3.84
C ALA A 258 4.83 11.21 -5.08
N TRP A 259 4.23 10.02 -4.97
CA TRP A 259 4.11 9.11 -6.11
C TRP A 259 3.16 9.65 -7.18
N LEU A 260 2.01 10.21 -6.80
CA LEU A 260 1.11 10.87 -7.76
C LEU A 260 1.82 12.01 -8.49
N TRP A 261 2.57 12.83 -7.77
CA TRP A 261 3.39 13.89 -8.37
C TRP A 261 4.39 13.32 -9.37
N HIS A 262 5.11 12.26 -8.99
CA HIS A 262 6.07 11.61 -9.86
C HIS A 262 5.42 11.15 -11.17
N PHE A 263 4.28 10.45 -11.09
CA PHE A 263 3.55 9.98 -12.26
C PHE A 263 3.08 11.13 -13.18
N GLY A 264 2.62 12.24 -12.62
CA GLY A 264 2.13 13.37 -13.40
C GLY A 264 3.22 14.31 -13.94
N HIS A 265 4.47 14.20 -13.46
CA HIS A 265 5.60 15.04 -13.89
C HIS A 265 6.65 14.28 -14.71
N HIS A 266 6.62 12.95 -14.71
CA HIS A 266 7.54 12.10 -15.48
C HIS A 266 6.76 11.33 -16.55
N LEU A 267 6.00 12.07 -17.37
CA LEU A 267 5.21 11.50 -18.45
C LEU A 267 6.11 10.99 -19.58
N HIS A 268 5.76 9.82 -20.10
CA HIS A 268 6.40 9.16 -21.21
C HIS A 268 6.04 9.84 -22.54
N PRO A 269 7.01 10.09 -23.44
CA PRO A 269 6.75 10.73 -24.74
C PRO A 269 5.90 9.88 -25.71
N MET A 270 5.69 8.60 -25.41
CA MET A 270 4.89 7.68 -26.26
C MET A 270 3.38 7.74 -25.97
N GLY A 271 2.92 8.61 -25.08
CA GLY A 271 1.48 8.84 -24.90
C GLY A 271 0.85 9.39 -26.18
N ALA A 272 -0.32 8.89 -26.55
CA ALA A 272 -1.06 9.41 -27.71
C ALA A 272 -1.49 10.87 -27.53
N PHE A 273 -1.70 11.30 -26.28
CA PHE A 273 -2.03 12.66 -25.91
C PHE A 273 -0.92 13.26 -25.05
N THR A 274 -0.33 14.35 -25.53
CA THR A 274 0.64 15.11 -24.73
C THR A 274 -0.09 16.01 -23.73
N LEU A 275 0.03 15.68 -22.45
CA LEU A 275 -0.42 16.55 -21.36
C LEU A 275 0.75 17.38 -20.82
N LYS A 276 0.45 18.59 -20.35
CA LYS A 276 1.42 19.33 -19.51
C LYS A 276 1.60 18.59 -18.19
N PRO A 277 2.79 18.66 -17.57
CA PRO A 277 2.98 18.15 -16.22
C PRO A 277 1.87 18.61 -15.28
N PHE A 278 1.31 17.67 -14.54
CA PHE A 278 0.17 17.92 -13.65
C PHE A 278 0.29 17.09 -12.38
N MET A 279 -0.54 17.40 -11.40
CA MET A 279 -0.66 16.62 -10.17
C MET A 279 -1.99 15.86 -10.23
N PRO A 280 -1.99 14.52 -10.29
CA PRO A 280 -3.21 13.74 -10.10
C PRO A 280 -3.88 14.11 -8.77
N THR A 281 -5.20 14.06 -8.72
CA THR A 281 -5.96 14.49 -7.54
C THR A 281 -5.63 13.64 -6.32
N VAL A 282 -4.98 14.26 -5.34
CA VAL A 282 -4.62 13.61 -4.07
C VAL A 282 -5.85 13.40 -3.18
N PHE A 283 -6.74 14.39 -3.12
CA PHE A 283 -7.96 14.35 -2.32
C PHE A 283 -9.05 15.22 -2.94
N GLY A 284 -10.29 14.72 -2.91
CA GLY A 284 -11.46 15.43 -3.41
C GLY A 284 -11.75 15.15 -4.88
N GLU A 285 -12.37 16.13 -5.53
CA GLU A 285 -12.73 16.09 -6.93
C GLU A 285 -11.74 16.90 -7.76
N GLY A 286 -11.39 16.39 -8.94
CA GLY A 286 -10.54 17.09 -9.89
C GLY A 286 -10.87 16.71 -11.31
N LYS A 287 -10.08 17.24 -12.23
CA LYS A 287 -10.25 17.00 -13.65
C LYS A 287 -8.90 16.89 -14.34
N VAL A 288 -8.74 15.84 -15.14
CA VAL A 288 -7.56 15.62 -15.97
C VAL A 288 -8.06 15.37 -17.40
N ALA A 289 -7.76 16.30 -18.30
CA ALA A 289 -8.34 16.32 -19.64
C ALA A 289 -9.89 16.21 -19.61
N GLN A 290 -10.46 15.17 -20.21
CA GLN A 290 -11.92 14.93 -20.24
C GLN A 290 -12.40 14.03 -19.10
N PHE A 291 -11.50 13.58 -18.22
CA PHE A 291 -11.84 12.73 -17.08
C PHE A 291 -12.07 13.57 -15.83
N SER A 292 -13.18 13.32 -15.15
CA SER A 292 -13.38 13.75 -13.77
C SER A 292 -12.76 12.71 -12.84
N THR A 293 -11.99 13.16 -11.87
CA THR A 293 -11.21 12.31 -10.98
C THR A 293 -11.69 12.47 -9.55
N PHE A 294 -11.95 11.37 -8.86
CA PHE A 294 -12.40 11.34 -7.47
C PHE A 294 -11.37 10.58 -6.65
N SER A 295 -10.93 11.14 -5.52
CA SER A 295 -9.89 10.54 -4.68
C SER A 295 -10.20 10.77 -3.21
N TYR A 296 -10.43 9.68 -2.45
CA TYR A 296 -10.85 9.79 -1.06
C TYR A 296 -10.29 8.66 -0.17
N PRO A 297 -10.10 8.94 1.13
CA PRO A 297 -9.74 7.93 2.11
C PRO A 297 -10.80 6.83 2.20
N TYR A 298 -10.35 5.64 2.60
CA TYR A 298 -11.22 4.49 2.81
C TYR A 298 -10.98 3.85 4.19
N TYR A 299 -11.48 2.63 4.40
CA TYR A 299 -11.46 1.96 5.71
C TYR A 299 -10.05 1.83 6.29
N GLY A 300 -9.05 1.46 5.49
CA GLY A 300 -7.67 1.35 5.95
C GLY A 300 -7.13 2.68 6.48
N TYR A 301 -7.45 3.82 5.84
CA TYR A 301 -7.01 5.13 6.31
C TYR A 301 -7.71 5.52 7.61
N ALA A 302 -9.01 5.24 7.73
CA ALA A 302 -9.76 5.47 8.97
C ALA A 302 -9.18 4.67 10.15
N MET A 303 -8.76 3.42 9.91
CA MET A 303 -8.08 2.60 10.91
C MET A 303 -6.74 3.20 11.35
N LEU A 304 -5.93 3.76 10.43
CA LEU A 304 -4.69 4.45 10.80
C LEU A 304 -4.95 5.69 11.65
N VAL A 305 -5.98 6.47 11.31
CA VAL A 305 -6.40 7.64 12.11
C VAL A 305 -6.83 7.21 13.51
N ALA A 306 -7.64 6.15 13.63
CA ALA A 306 -8.04 5.59 14.92
C ALA A 306 -6.82 5.10 15.74
N ALA A 307 -5.86 4.44 15.11
CA ALA A 307 -4.61 4.04 15.75
C ALA A 307 -3.82 5.26 16.26
N SER A 308 -3.69 6.32 15.45
CA SER A 308 -3.02 7.56 15.82
C SER A 308 -3.67 8.22 17.04
N LEU A 309 -5.01 8.34 17.04
CA LEU A 309 -5.78 8.89 18.15
C LEU A 309 -5.66 8.09 19.45
N ALA A 310 -5.37 6.79 19.38
CA ALA A 310 -5.09 5.96 20.56
C ALA A 310 -3.62 6.06 21.00
N LEU A 311 -2.67 6.09 20.07
CA LEU A 311 -1.24 6.11 20.36
C LEU A 311 -0.75 7.45 20.91
N LEU A 312 -1.31 8.58 20.46
CA LEU A 312 -0.89 9.91 20.93
C LEU A 312 -1.16 10.08 22.44
N PRO A 313 -2.37 9.79 22.98
CA PRO A 313 -2.58 9.78 24.43
C PRO A 313 -1.69 8.76 25.16
N ALA A 314 -1.51 7.56 24.62
CA ALA A 314 -0.66 6.53 25.22
C ALA A 314 0.81 6.99 25.35
N LEU A 315 1.32 7.68 24.32
CA LEU A 315 2.64 8.32 24.30
C LEU A 315 2.74 9.39 25.37
N LEU A 316 1.76 10.29 25.47
CA LEU A 316 1.76 11.37 26.47
C LEU A 316 1.73 10.83 27.90
N ILE A 317 0.92 9.80 28.16
CA ILE A 317 0.87 9.13 29.47
C ILE A 317 2.24 8.50 29.79
N ARG A 318 2.84 7.76 28.84
CA ARG A 318 4.17 7.17 29.06
C ARG A 318 5.24 8.23 29.30
N ARG A 319 5.19 9.35 28.56
CA ARG A 319 6.11 10.49 28.75
C ARG A 319 6.03 11.05 30.16
N LYS A 320 4.81 11.25 30.69
CA LYS A 320 4.58 11.70 32.06
C LYS A 320 5.14 10.68 33.07
N GLN A 321 4.84 9.40 32.90
CA GLN A 321 5.34 8.33 33.77
C GLN A 321 6.88 8.28 33.84
N MET A 322 7.55 8.52 32.72
CA MET A 322 9.02 8.57 32.64
C MET A 322 9.60 9.79 33.36
N GLN A 323 8.91 10.93 33.34
CA GLN A 323 9.31 12.13 34.10
C GLN A 323 9.16 11.92 35.61
N GLU A 324 8.12 11.17 36.01
CA GLU A 324 7.85 10.82 37.41
C GLU A 324 8.70 9.65 37.94
N GLY A 325 9.52 9.01 37.09
CA GLY A 325 10.36 7.86 37.48
C GLY A 325 9.58 6.56 37.76
N SER A 326 8.30 6.49 37.37
CA SER A 326 7.42 5.34 37.65
C SER A 326 7.62 4.16 36.71
N VAL A 327 8.42 4.31 35.66
CA VAL A 327 8.63 3.33 34.59
C VAL A 327 10.11 3.29 34.19
N GLU A 328 10.79 2.19 34.53
CA GLU A 328 12.15 1.84 34.08
C GLU A 328 12.39 0.34 33.98
#